data_AF-A0A2V7TAE9-F1
#
_entry.id   AF-A0A2V7TAE9-F1
#
_cell.length_a   1.000
_cell.length_b   1.000
_cell.length_c   1.000
_cell.angle_alpha   90.00
_cell.angle_beta   90.00
_cell.angle_gamma   90.00
#
_symmetry.space_group_name_H-M   'P 1'
#
loop_
_entity.id
_entity.type
_entity.pdbx_description
1 polymer ?
#
loop_
_entity_poly.entity_id
_entity_poly.type
_entity_poly.pdbx_seq_one_letter_code
_entity_poly.pdbx_strand_id
1 'polypeptide(L)'
;MRFAVLLLTSFLAAPVLSAQHAVPSGGQWLIEPGERPGIVRLTIRYGERRYSDNWNSQDDVPLSQLVGLSAADMGGSGAAVHFKIVRSAGTLTCEGWFDDGKGSGHFTYQPNPDFVAELAKRGINGAPPTAWEQFQMTMAGVGLDLVDELARQKYDRPTARDLTRMATHGVDLEYVRDIGARGYHLRDSESLVRMRDHGVDPEFIESLNSAGYKNLGAEDLVRLRDHGVDGEYIADMKELGYAPSNLEELVEARDHGVDASYIVSLKEAGYERLSLQELRRARDHGVTRGFIQRVKARGYGNPSLDEVIRLRDRGLD
;
A
#
# COMPACT_ATOMS: atom_id res chain seq x y z
N MET A 1 42.92 52.92 27.05
CA MET A 1 41.59 52.38 27.42
C MET A 1 40.89 52.01 26.12
N ARG A 2 40.75 50.71 25.83
CA ARG A 2 40.07 50.20 24.62
C ARG A 2 38.68 49.72 25.03
N PHE A 3 37.63 50.35 24.51
CA PHE A 3 36.24 49.95 24.73
C PHE A 3 35.93 48.70 23.89
N ALA A 4 35.45 47.65 24.54
CA ALA A 4 34.87 46.48 23.89
C ALA A 4 33.36 46.73 23.71
N VAL A 5 32.87 46.61 22.48
CA VAL A 5 31.44 46.65 22.16
C VAL A 5 30.93 45.21 22.17
N LEU A 6 30.06 44.89 23.13
CA LEU A 6 29.29 43.64 23.17
C LEU A 6 28.12 43.76 22.20
N LEU A 7 28.16 43.01 21.10
CA LEU A 7 27.02 42.78 20.21
C LEU A 7 26.17 41.64 20.79
N LEU A 8 25.02 41.98 21.36
CA LEU A 8 23.96 41.02 21.67
C LEU A 8 23.23 40.68 20.37
N THR A 9 23.37 39.45 19.89
CA THR A 9 22.57 38.91 18.79
C THR A 9 21.30 38.27 19.35
N SER A 10 20.18 38.99 19.21
CA SER A 10 18.84 38.47 19.46
C SER A 10 18.40 37.57 18.31
N PHE A 11 18.32 36.26 18.55
CA PHE A 11 17.66 35.32 17.64
C PHE A 11 16.14 35.49 17.75
N LEU A 12 15.52 36.17 16.77
CA LEU A 12 14.09 36.07 16.51
C LEU A 12 13.83 34.72 15.84
N ALA A 13 13.29 33.76 16.58
CA ALA A 13 12.70 32.55 16.00
C ALA A 13 11.43 32.98 15.26
N ALA A 14 11.51 33.07 13.93
CA ALA A 14 10.33 33.24 13.11
C ALA A 14 9.49 31.94 13.20
N PRO A 15 8.18 32.02 13.50
CA PRO A 15 7.34 30.84 13.40
C PRO A 15 7.35 30.37 11.95
N VAL A 16 7.68 29.10 11.73
CA VAL A 16 7.50 28.46 10.44
C VAL A 16 5.99 28.42 10.19
N LEU A 17 5.48 29.34 9.38
CA LEU A 17 4.13 29.20 8.83
C LEU A 17 4.13 27.90 8.02
N SER A 18 3.44 26.88 8.51
CA SER A 18 3.06 25.76 7.66
C SER A 18 2.27 26.35 6.49
N ALA A 19 2.72 26.12 5.27
CA ALA A 19 1.98 26.50 4.08
C ALA A 19 0.58 25.86 4.17
N GLN A 20 -0.46 26.68 4.35
CA GLN A 20 -1.82 26.21 4.20
C GLN A 20 -1.97 25.80 2.73
N HIS A 21 -2.24 24.52 2.47
CA HIS A 21 -2.60 24.08 1.14
C HIS A 21 -3.89 24.80 0.76
N ALA A 22 -3.83 25.62 -0.29
CA ALA A 22 -5.01 26.26 -0.84
C ALA A 22 -5.90 25.18 -1.47
N VAL A 23 -7.17 25.14 -1.08
CA VAL A 23 -8.13 24.24 -1.72
C VAL A 23 -8.33 24.70 -3.15
N PRO A 24 -8.18 23.80 -4.14
CA PRO A 24 -8.41 24.19 -5.52
C PRO A 24 -9.88 24.55 -5.71
N SER A 25 -10.15 25.77 -6.19
CA SER A 25 -11.49 26.14 -6.67
C SER A 25 -11.86 25.39 -7.95
N GLY A 26 -10.85 24.87 -8.65
CA GLY A 26 -10.99 24.05 -9.83
C GLY A 26 -9.66 23.48 -10.32
N GLY A 27 -9.71 22.80 -11.45
CA GLY A 27 -8.55 22.17 -12.06
C GLY A 27 -8.89 21.61 -13.43
N GLN A 28 -8.09 20.64 -13.88
CA GLN A 28 -8.30 19.94 -15.14
C GLN A 28 -8.64 18.48 -14.90
N TRP A 29 -9.41 17.92 -15.82
CA TRP A 29 -9.67 16.48 -15.86
C TRP A 29 -9.25 15.93 -17.22
N LEU A 30 -8.83 14.66 -17.21
CA LEU A 30 -8.60 13.83 -18.39
C LEU A 30 -9.32 12.51 -18.14
N ILE A 31 -10.06 12.04 -19.14
CA ILE A 31 -10.74 10.75 -19.13
C ILE A 31 -10.27 9.94 -20.33
N GLU A 32 -9.85 8.71 -20.08
CA GLU A 32 -9.47 7.75 -21.10
C GLU A 32 -10.28 6.45 -20.94
N PRO A 33 -10.46 5.65 -22.00
CA PRO A 33 -11.08 4.34 -21.89
C PRO A 33 -10.34 3.46 -20.87
N GLY A 34 -11.10 2.80 -19.99
CA GLY A 34 -10.57 1.78 -19.08
C GLY A 34 -10.33 0.45 -19.78
N GLU A 35 -9.90 -0.56 -19.03
CA GLU A 35 -9.59 -1.89 -19.59
C GLU A 35 -10.85 -2.69 -19.96
N ARG A 36 -11.99 -2.32 -19.38
CA ARG A 36 -13.29 -2.98 -19.58
C ARG A 36 -14.36 -2.00 -20.04
N PRO A 37 -15.37 -2.46 -20.81
CA PRO A 37 -16.50 -1.61 -21.19
C PRO A 37 -17.23 -1.02 -19.97
N GLY A 38 -17.61 0.26 -20.06
CA GLY A 38 -18.32 0.96 -18.98
C GLY A 38 -17.43 1.46 -17.84
N ILE A 39 -16.11 1.32 -17.99
CA ILE A 39 -15.11 1.76 -17.05
C ILE A 39 -14.18 2.77 -17.73
N VAL A 40 -13.72 3.77 -16.98
CA VAL A 40 -12.84 4.83 -17.47
C VAL A 40 -11.68 5.09 -16.53
N ARG A 41 -10.54 5.52 -17.08
CA ARG A 41 -9.43 6.07 -16.28
C ARG A 41 -9.63 7.57 -16.13
N LEU A 42 -9.64 8.06 -14.90
CA LEU A 42 -9.85 9.46 -14.60
C LEU A 42 -8.58 10.04 -13.98
N THR A 43 -8.03 11.08 -14.61
CA THR A 43 -6.95 11.90 -14.05
C THR A 43 -7.50 13.28 -13.71
N ILE A 44 -7.26 13.72 -12.48
CA ILE A 44 -7.60 15.04 -11.97
C ILE A 44 -6.31 15.79 -11.65
N ARG A 45 -6.11 16.95 -12.29
CA ARG A 45 -4.96 17.83 -12.05
C ARG A 45 -5.44 19.08 -11.35
N TYR A 46 -4.79 19.46 -10.26
CA TYR A 46 -5.13 20.63 -9.46
C TYR A 46 -3.87 21.28 -8.89
N GLY A 47 -4.01 22.49 -8.35
CA GLY A 47 -2.88 23.29 -7.86
C GLY A 47 -2.62 24.54 -8.71
N GLU A 48 -1.60 25.30 -8.33
CA GLU A 48 -1.29 26.60 -8.92
C GLU A 48 -0.19 26.51 -10.00
N ARG A 49 -0.01 27.58 -10.78
CA ARG A 49 0.94 27.65 -11.93
C ARG A 49 2.39 27.23 -11.63
N ARG A 50 2.84 27.23 -10.37
CA ARG A 50 4.21 26.81 -9.98
C ARG A 50 4.25 25.44 -9.31
N TYR A 51 3.12 24.89 -8.91
CA TYR A 51 3.01 23.61 -8.22
C TYR A 51 1.67 22.95 -8.60
N SER A 52 1.74 21.97 -9.49
CA SER A 52 0.59 21.17 -9.91
C SER A 52 0.69 19.78 -9.31
N ASP A 53 -0.31 19.39 -8.55
CA ASP A 53 -0.50 18.01 -8.12
C ASP A 53 -1.38 17.28 -9.14
N ASN A 54 -1.19 15.97 -9.23
CA ASN A 54 -2.10 15.10 -9.95
C ASN A 54 -2.66 14.06 -8.99
N TRP A 55 -3.94 13.79 -9.15
CA TRP A 55 -4.59 12.62 -8.63
C TRP A 55 -4.99 11.77 -9.83
N ASN A 56 -4.58 10.52 -9.83
CA ASN A 56 -5.07 9.53 -10.78
C ASN A 56 -5.97 8.59 -10.01
N SER A 57 -7.09 8.20 -10.62
CA SER A 57 -7.89 7.11 -10.07
C SER A 57 -7.01 5.87 -9.94
N GLN A 58 -6.77 5.40 -8.72
CA GLN A 58 -6.00 4.18 -8.47
C GLN A 58 -6.67 2.98 -9.14
N ASP A 59 -8.01 2.99 -9.16
CA ASP A 59 -8.84 2.04 -9.87
C ASP A 59 -9.65 2.69 -11.00
N ASP A 60 -9.86 1.89 -12.00
CA ASP A 60 -10.76 2.05 -13.14
C ASP A 60 -12.17 2.51 -12.65
N VAL A 61 -12.60 3.74 -12.97
CA VAL A 61 -13.83 4.38 -12.47
C VAL A 61 -15.06 3.94 -13.28
N PRO A 62 -16.14 3.44 -12.66
CA PRO A 62 -17.38 3.16 -13.37
C PRO A 62 -17.97 4.43 -13.99
N LEU A 63 -18.33 4.37 -15.28
CA LEU A 63 -18.94 5.50 -16.00
C LEU A 63 -20.20 6.03 -15.30
N SER A 64 -20.93 5.16 -14.60
CA SER A 64 -22.12 5.54 -13.81
C SER A 64 -21.83 6.53 -12.67
N GLN A 65 -20.56 6.68 -12.25
CA GLN A 65 -20.15 7.70 -11.27
C GLN A 65 -20.00 9.09 -11.89
N LEU A 66 -19.99 9.20 -13.22
CA LEU A 66 -19.93 10.45 -13.98
C LEU A 66 -21.35 10.88 -14.38
N VAL A 67 -22.05 11.47 -13.43
CA VAL A 67 -23.48 11.83 -13.55
C VAL A 67 -23.68 12.85 -14.67
N GLY A 68 -24.38 12.44 -15.72
CA GLY A 68 -24.63 13.28 -16.90
C GLY A 68 -23.69 13.00 -18.08
N LEU A 69 -22.78 12.02 -17.97
CA LEU A 69 -21.96 11.55 -19.08
C LEU A 69 -22.42 10.17 -19.55
N SER A 70 -22.64 10.01 -20.85
CA SER A 70 -22.97 8.73 -21.48
C SER A 70 -21.83 8.22 -22.38
N ALA A 71 -21.86 6.92 -22.69
CA ALA A 71 -20.89 6.33 -23.63
C ALA A 71 -21.01 6.94 -25.05
N ALA A 72 -22.20 7.40 -25.44
CA ALA A 72 -22.41 8.09 -26.72
C ALA A 72 -21.71 9.45 -26.74
N ASP A 73 -21.75 10.19 -25.63
CA ASP A 73 -21.06 11.48 -25.51
C ASP A 73 -19.54 11.31 -25.64
N MET A 74 -18.99 10.23 -25.06
CA MET A 74 -17.56 9.93 -25.15
C MET A 74 -17.10 9.54 -26.56
N GLY A 75 -17.97 8.90 -27.35
CA GLY A 75 -17.68 8.48 -28.72
C GLY A 75 -17.85 9.58 -29.76
N GLY A 76 -18.41 10.73 -29.39
CA GLY A 76 -18.54 11.90 -30.26
C GLY A 76 -17.20 12.53 -30.60
N SER A 77 -17.10 13.20 -31.75
CA SER A 77 -15.93 14.01 -32.11
C SER A 77 -16.22 15.48 -31.82
N GLY A 78 -15.47 16.05 -30.87
CA GLY A 78 -15.57 17.46 -30.48
C GLY A 78 -16.86 17.84 -29.74
N ALA A 79 -17.60 16.86 -29.22
CA ALA A 79 -18.85 17.11 -28.48
C ALA A 79 -18.53 17.76 -27.13
N ALA A 80 -19.13 18.93 -26.85
CA ALA A 80 -19.04 19.55 -25.54
C ALA A 80 -19.86 18.76 -24.52
N VAL A 81 -19.30 18.52 -23.34
CA VAL A 81 -19.92 17.74 -22.28
C VAL A 81 -19.99 18.54 -20.98
N HIS A 82 -21.04 18.27 -20.21
CA HIS A 82 -21.20 18.74 -18.84
C HIS A 82 -21.67 17.58 -17.97
N PHE A 83 -20.87 17.23 -16.95
CA PHE A 83 -21.19 16.13 -16.04
C PHE A 83 -20.70 16.45 -14.64
N LYS A 84 -21.11 15.64 -13.66
CA LYS A 84 -20.71 15.80 -12.26
C LYS A 84 -20.13 14.51 -11.71
N ILE A 85 -19.17 14.66 -10.80
CA ILE A 85 -18.73 13.59 -9.91
C ILE A 85 -19.24 13.95 -8.52
N VAL A 86 -20.28 13.26 -8.08
CA VAL A 86 -20.95 13.53 -6.81
C VAL A 86 -20.46 12.54 -5.78
N ARG A 87 -19.76 13.03 -4.75
CA ARG A 87 -19.28 12.23 -3.61
C ARG A 87 -19.89 12.77 -2.32
N SER A 88 -19.80 11.99 -1.24
CA SER A 88 -20.32 12.43 0.05
C SER A 88 -19.67 13.73 0.51
N ALA A 89 -18.34 13.82 0.45
CA ALA A 89 -17.59 14.99 0.92
C ALA A 89 -17.67 16.23 0.02
N GLY A 90 -18.08 16.10 -1.25
CA GLY A 90 -18.11 17.21 -2.19
C GLY A 90 -18.45 16.80 -3.62
N THR A 91 -18.59 17.79 -4.50
CA THR A 91 -18.94 17.60 -5.91
C THR A 91 -17.93 18.28 -6.81
N LEU A 92 -17.47 17.56 -7.84
CA LEU A 92 -16.77 18.15 -8.98
C LEU A 92 -17.79 18.39 -10.08
N THR A 93 -17.90 19.64 -10.56
CA THR A 93 -18.68 19.97 -11.75
C THR A 93 -17.73 20.12 -12.92
N CYS A 94 -17.89 19.28 -13.94
CA CYS A 94 -16.94 19.11 -15.02
C CYS A 94 -17.53 19.63 -16.34
N GLU A 95 -16.72 20.40 -17.06
CA GLU A 95 -17.01 20.87 -18.42
C GLU A 95 -15.81 20.58 -19.32
N GLY A 96 -16.08 20.22 -20.56
CA GLY A 96 -15.02 19.95 -21.53
C GLY A 96 -15.56 19.30 -22.79
N TRP A 97 -14.77 18.43 -23.39
CA TRP A 97 -15.11 17.78 -24.65
C TRP A 97 -14.48 16.41 -24.76
N PHE A 98 -15.02 15.59 -25.66
CA PHE A 98 -14.49 14.29 -26.04
C PHE A 98 -14.17 14.22 -27.54
N ASP A 99 -13.18 13.40 -27.88
CA ASP A 99 -12.85 12.98 -29.24
C ASP A 99 -12.28 11.56 -29.20
N ASP A 100 -12.87 10.66 -29.99
CA ASP A 100 -12.48 9.25 -30.11
C ASP A 100 -12.31 8.54 -28.74
N GLY A 101 -13.29 8.70 -27.85
CA GLY A 101 -13.31 8.06 -26.53
C GLY A 101 -12.42 8.72 -25.47
N LYS A 102 -11.63 9.74 -25.84
CA LYS A 102 -10.77 10.49 -24.92
C LYS A 102 -11.35 11.86 -24.65
N GLY A 103 -11.41 12.25 -23.38
CA GLY A 103 -11.99 13.53 -22.99
C GLY A 103 -11.06 14.36 -22.14
N SER A 104 -11.16 15.68 -22.27
CA SER A 104 -10.46 16.60 -21.38
C SER A 104 -11.26 17.87 -21.13
N GLY A 105 -10.97 18.51 -20.01
CA GLY A 105 -11.65 19.75 -19.66
C GLY A 105 -11.24 20.30 -18.31
N HIS A 106 -12.11 21.14 -17.77
CA HIS A 106 -11.94 21.78 -16.47
C HIS A 106 -13.02 21.32 -15.51
N PHE A 107 -12.71 21.34 -14.22
CA PHE A 107 -13.70 21.16 -13.17
C PHE A 107 -13.69 22.32 -12.19
N THR A 108 -14.81 22.54 -11.53
CA THR A 108 -14.91 23.33 -10.31
C THR A 108 -15.27 22.41 -9.14
N TYR A 109 -14.77 22.75 -7.95
CA TYR A 109 -15.02 21.97 -6.74
C TYR A 109 -15.97 22.70 -5.78
N GLN A 110 -17.00 21.99 -5.32
CA GLN A 110 -17.94 22.44 -4.30
C GLN A 110 -17.90 21.48 -3.11
N PRO A 111 -17.43 21.91 -1.92
CA PRO A 111 -17.50 21.08 -0.73
C PRO A 111 -18.95 20.89 -0.27
N ASN A 112 -19.25 19.74 0.34
CA ASN A 112 -20.57 19.44 0.87
C ASN A 112 -20.64 19.73 2.39
N PRO A 113 -21.29 20.81 2.85
CA PRO A 113 -21.39 21.11 4.29
C PRO A 113 -22.23 20.09 5.06
N ASP A 114 -23.21 19.43 4.41
CA ASP A 114 -24.05 18.43 5.06
C ASP A 114 -23.24 17.19 5.47
N PHE A 115 -22.21 16.84 4.70
CA PHE A 115 -21.30 15.76 5.07
C PHE A 115 -20.58 16.02 6.39
N VAL A 116 -20.11 17.24 6.60
CA VAL A 116 -19.46 17.63 7.87
C VAL A 116 -20.45 17.56 9.03
N ALA A 117 -21.69 18.00 8.83
CA ALA A 117 -22.75 17.87 9.82
C ALA A 117 -23.07 16.39 10.14
N GLU A 118 -23.08 15.52 9.13
CA GLU A 118 -23.32 14.09 9.28
C GLU A 118 -22.18 13.34 9.98
N LEU A 119 -20.92 13.76 9.77
CA LEU A 119 -19.76 13.26 10.53
C LEU A 119 -19.89 13.60 12.02
N ALA A 120 -20.27 14.84 12.36
CA ALA A 120 -20.49 15.25 13.73
C ALA A 120 -21.60 14.44 14.41
N LYS A 121 -22.71 14.17 13.70
CA LYS A 121 -23.80 13.30 14.21
C LYS A 121 -23.33 11.87 14.53
N ARG A 122 -22.31 11.37 13.81
CA ARG A 122 -21.67 10.06 14.03
C ARG A 122 -20.61 10.08 15.14
N GLY A 123 -20.43 11.22 15.81
CA GLY A 123 -19.51 11.35 16.92
C GLY A 123 -18.09 11.73 16.52
N ILE A 124 -17.85 12.12 15.26
CA ILE A 124 -16.60 12.71 14.79
C ILE A 124 -16.58 14.18 15.24
N ASN A 125 -16.50 14.38 16.57
CA ASN A 125 -16.72 15.67 17.25
C ASN A 125 -15.42 16.43 17.55
N GLY A 126 -14.30 16.00 16.97
CA GLY A 126 -13.03 16.73 17.03
C GLY A 126 -13.08 18.02 16.22
N ALA A 127 -11.92 18.51 15.79
CA ALA A 127 -11.90 19.56 14.78
C ALA A 127 -12.62 19.06 13.52
N PRO A 128 -13.54 19.86 12.93
CA PRO A 128 -14.11 19.51 11.63
C PRO A 128 -12.99 19.40 10.59
N PRO A 129 -13.19 18.62 9.51
CA PRO A 129 -12.21 18.58 8.44
C PRO A 129 -11.92 20.00 7.94
N THR A 130 -10.65 20.32 7.80
CA THR A 130 -10.24 21.48 7.02
C THR A 130 -10.80 21.35 5.60
N ALA A 131 -10.94 22.47 4.90
CA ALA A 131 -11.43 22.44 3.53
C ALA A 131 -10.53 21.58 2.61
N TRP A 132 -9.22 21.48 2.93
CA TRP A 132 -8.27 20.61 2.26
C TRP A 132 -8.52 19.13 2.56
N GLU A 133 -8.68 18.75 3.82
CA GLU A 133 -9.04 17.37 4.19
C GLU A 133 -10.37 16.95 3.54
N GLN A 134 -11.37 17.84 3.50
CA GLN A 134 -12.63 17.55 2.81
C GLN A 134 -12.46 17.37 1.29
N PHE A 135 -11.57 18.15 0.67
CA PHE A 135 -11.22 17.94 -0.74
C PHE A 135 -10.53 16.57 -0.93
N GLN A 136 -9.56 16.21 -0.08
CA GLN A 136 -8.90 14.91 -0.13
C GLN A 136 -9.89 13.76 0.07
N MET A 137 -10.82 13.88 1.02
CA MET A 137 -11.91 12.92 1.22
C MET A 137 -12.81 12.79 -0.02
N THR A 138 -13.09 13.90 -0.72
CA THR A 138 -13.84 13.87 -1.98
C THR A 138 -13.08 13.09 -3.05
N MET A 139 -11.79 13.39 -3.22
CA MET A 139 -10.94 12.74 -4.20
C MET A 139 -10.77 11.25 -3.94
N ALA A 140 -10.59 10.87 -2.66
CA ALA A 140 -10.47 9.48 -2.25
C ALA A 140 -11.82 8.76 -2.08
N GLY A 141 -12.95 9.44 -2.33
CA GLY A 141 -14.28 8.82 -2.29
C GLY A 141 -14.77 8.42 -0.90
N VAL A 142 -14.31 9.09 0.17
CA VAL A 142 -14.73 8.81 1.55
C VAL A 142 -16.22 9.08 1.72
N GLY A 143 -16.95 8.04 2.11
CA GLY A 143 -18.36 8.08 2.43
C GLY A 143 -18.67 7.97 3.92
N LEU A 144 -19.93 8.25 4.27
CA LEU A 144 -20.44 8.04 5.64
C LEU A 144 -20.56 6.56 6.00
N ASP A 145 -20.67 5.70 4.99
CA ASP A 145 -20.69 4.25 5.09
C ASP A 145 -19.39 3.67 5.67
N LEU A 146 -18.22 4.24 5.33
CA LEU A 146 -16.95 3.87 5.97
C LEU A 146 -16.99 4.15 7.49
N VAL A 147 -17.53 5.30 7.89
CA VAL A 147 -17.65 5.69 9.30
C VAL A 147 -18.61 4.76 10.04
N ASP A 148 -19.75 4.47 9.42
CA ASP A 148 -20.76 3.56 9.95
C ASP A 148 -20.22 2.12 10.08
N GLU A 149 -19.39 1.69 9.12
CA GLU A 149 -18.72 0.39 9.14
C GLU A 149 -17.66 0.27 10.26
N LEU A 150 -16.81 1.29 10.43
CA LEU A 150 -15.85 1.34 11.53
C LEU A 150 -16.55 1.25 12.89
N ALA A 151 -17.63 2.01 13.08
CA ALA A 151 -18.44 1.97 14.29
C ALA A 151 -19.08 0.59 14.51
N ARG A 152 -19.62 -0.03 13.45
CA ARG A 152 -20.20 -1.38 13.47
C ARG A 152 -19.18 -2.43 13.92
N GLN A 153 -17.94 -2.31 13.46
CA GLN A 153 -16.83 -3.18 13.84
C GLN A 153 -16.15 -2.80 15.17
N LYS A 154 -16.68 -1.78 15.88
CA LYS A 154 -16.20 -1.31 17.18
C LYS A 154 -14.77 -0.77 17.16
N TYR A 155 -14.37 -0.14 16.05
CA TYR A 155 -13.17 0.68 16.04
C TYR A 155 -13.34 1.90 16.95
N ASP A 156 -12.23 2.35 17.52
CA ASP A 156 -12.10 3.66 18.14
C ASP A 156 -12.54 4.72 17.14
N ARG A 157 -13.23 5.75 17.63
CA ARG A 157 -13.79 6.78 16.76
C ARG A 157 -12.66 7.56 16.09
N PRO A 158 -12.55 7.55 14.76
CA PRO A 158 -11.51 8.29 14.06
C PRO A 158 -11.79 9.80 14.15
N THR A 159 -10.75 10.61 14.00
CA THR A 159 -10.89 12.04 13.69
C THR A 159 -11.10 12.25 12.19
N ALA A 160 -11.48 13.45 11.78
CA ALA A 160 -11.51 13.81 10.37
C ALA A 160 -10.14 13.64 9.68
N ARG A 161 -9.05 13.91 10.42
CA ARG A 161 -7.69 13.69 9.93
C ARG A 161 -7.41 12.21 9.70
N ASP A 162 -7.85 11.35 10.61
CA ASP A 162 -7.65 9.90 10.51
C ASP A 162 -8.43 9.32 9.32
N LEU A 163 -9.68 9.76 9.11
CA LEU A 163 -10.46 9.39 7.92
C LEU A 163 -9.77 9.81 6.62
N THR A 164 -9.19 11.01 6.59
CA THR A 164 -8.42 11.49 5.44
C THR A 164 -7.19 10.61 5.21
N ARG A 165 -6.45 10.31 6.28
CA ARG A 165 -5.26 9.46 6.24
C ARG A 165 -5.60 8.06 5.73
N MET A 166 -6.60 7.40 6.32
CA MET A 166 -7.13 6.11 5.83
C MET A 166 -7.34 6.12 4.32
N ALA A 167 -8.08 7.11 3.82
CA ALA A 167 -8.41 7.20 2.42
C ALA A 167 -7.18 7.41 1.51
N THR A 168 -6.27 8.30 1.90
CA THR A 168 -5.02 8.55 1.14
C THR A 168 -4.08 7.36 1.11
N HIS A 169 -4.19 6.46 2.09
CA HIS A 169 -3.41 5.24 2.22
C HIS A 169 -4.18 4.01 1.68
N GLY A 170 -5.34 4.21 1.03
CA GLY A 170 -6.10 3.12 0.38
C GLY A 170 -6.91 2.24 1.34
N VAL A 171 -7.19 2.73 2.54
CA VAL A 171 -8.10 2.07 3.51
C VAL A 171 -9.51 2.60 3.28
N ASP A 172 -10.26 1.90 2.43
CA ASP A 172 -11.65 2.22 2.09
C ASP A 172 -12.66 1.28 2.77
N LEU A 173 -13.94 1.42 2.42
CA LEU A 173 -15.02 0.60 2.97
C LEU A 173 -14.86 -0.89 2.66
N GLU A 174 -14.42 -1.23 1.45
CA GLU A 174 -14.27 -2.61 1.01
C GLU A 174 -13.14 -3.28 1.79
N TYR A 175 -11.98 -2.61 1.87
CA TYR A 175 -10.85 -3.10 2.65
C TYR A 175 -11.22 -3.31 4.13
N VAL A 176 -11.90 -2.35 4.78
CA VAL A 176 -12.33 -2.52 6.19
C VAL A 176 -13.27 -3.70 6.37
N ARG A 177 -14.18 -3.94 5.42
CA ARG A 177 -15.09 -5.11 5.47
C ARG A 177 -14.33 -6.41 5.26
N ASP A 178 -13.42 -6.47 4.30
CA ASP A 178 -12.68 -7.67 3.97
C ASP A 178 -11.71 -8.11 5.06
N ILE A 179 -11.03 -7.14 5.68
CA ILE A 179 -10.18 -7.37 6.85
C ILE A 179 -11.03 -7.86 8.03
N GLY A 180 -12.17 -7.21 8.30
CA GLY A 180 -13.10 -7.63 9.35
C GLY A 180 -13.70 -9.02 9.12
N ALA A 181 -14.04 -9.38 7.88
CA ALA A 181 -14.57 -10.70 7.51
C ALA A 181 -13.56 -11.83 7.74
N ARG A 182 -12.25 -11.50 7.73
CA ARG A 182 -11.14 -12.41 8.06
C ARG A 182 -10.83 -12.46 9.56
N GLY A 183 -11.64 -11.81 10.39
CA GLY A 183 -11.53 -11.84 11.85
C GLY A 183 -10.64 -10.77 12.46
N TYR A 184 -10.17 -9.82 11.66
CA TYR A 184 -9.28 -8.75 12.14
C TYR A 184 -10.10 -7.53 12.57
N HIS A 185 -10.27 -7.38 13.88
CA HIS A 185 -10.90 -6.21 14.51
C HIS A 185 -9.88 -5.46 15.37
N LEU A 186 -9.04 -4.65 14.72
CA LEU A 186 -7.80 -4.09 15.29
C LEU A 186 -8.01 -2.99 16.34
N ARG A 187 -9.27 -2.56 16.55
CA ARG A 187 -9.69 -1.43 17.39
C ARG A 187 -9.28 -0.07 16.86
N ASP A 188 -8.06 0.16 16.43
CA ASP A 188 -7.64 1.48 15.91
C ASP A 188 -7.49 1.49 14.39
N SER A 189 -7.75 2.66 13.78
CA SER A 189 -7.64 2.85 12.33
C SER A 189 -6.21 2.96 11.84
N GLU A 190 -5.24 3.32 12.69
CA GLU A 190 -3.83 3.40 12.30
C GLU A 190 -3.26 2.01 11.98
N SER A 191 -3.70 0.97 12.68
CA SER A 191 -3.34 -0.41 12.39
C SER A 191 -3.84 -0.86 11.01
N LEU A 192 -5.03 -0.41 10.58
CA LEU A 192 -5.52 -0.66 9.22
C LEU A 192 -4.66 0.04 8.17
N VAL A 193 -4.30 1.30 8.42
CA VAL A 193 -3.39 2.08 7.56
C VAL A 193 -2.04 1.40 7.46
N ARG A 194 -1.46 0.99 8.58
CA ARG A 194 -0.18 0.28 8.63
C ARG A 194 -0.23 -1.02 7.82
N MET A 195 -1.24 -1.86 8.02
CA MET A 195 -1.39 -3.08 7.21
C MET A 195 -1.43 -2.77 5.72
N ARG A 196 -2.23 -1.78 5.32
CA ARG A 196 -2.38 -1.40 3.91
C ARG A 196 -1.10 -0.84 3.31
N ASP A 197 -0.38 0.01 4.05
CA ASP A 197 0.90 0.61 3.63
C ASP A 197 1.99 -0.44 3.38
N HIS A 198 1.99 -1.50 4.18
CA HIS A 198 2.90 -2.63 4.02
C HIS A 198 2.37 -3.67 3.02
N GLY A 199 1.27 -3.38 2.32
CA GLY A 199 0.72 -4.22 1.27
C GLY A 199 0.02 -5.48 1.77
N VAL A 200 -0.43 -5.51 3.03
CA VAL A 200 -1.25 -6.60 3.55
C VAL A 200 -2.67 -6.44 2.98
N ASP A 201 -3.02 -7.32 2.05
CA ASP A 201 -4.31 -7.33 1.36
C ASP A 201 -5.13 -8.60 1.68
N PRO A 202 -6.43 -8.62 1.34
CA PRO A 202 -7.31 -9.77 1.58
C PRO A 202 -6.80 -11.09 0.96
N GLU A 203 -6.13 -11.02 -0.19
CA GLU A 203 -5.54 -12.14 -0.92
C GLU A 203 -4.32 -12.72 -0.18
N PHE A 204 -3.44 -11.86 0.33
CA PHE A 204 -2.26 -12.24 1.09
C PHE A 204 -2.66 -12.98 2.37
N ILE A 205 -3.62 -12.46 3.13
CA ILE A 205 -4.14 -13.14 4.34
C ILE A 205 -4.70 -14.52 3.99
N GLU A 206 -5.45 -14.63 2.87
CA GLU A 206 -6.02 -15.91 2.46
C GLU A 206 -4.95 -16.91 2.00
N SER A 207 -3.88 -16.43 1.38
CA SER A 207 -2.73 -17.26 1.00
C SER A 207 -2.08 -17.91 2.23
N LEU A 208 -1.91 -17.16 3.33
CA LEU A 208 -1.35 -17.66 4.58
C LEU A 208 -2.30 -18.64 5.29
N ASN A 209 -3.61 -18.31 5.31
CA ASN A 209 -4.65 -19.19 5.84
C ASN A 209 -4.67 -20.55 5.11
N SER A 210 -4.54 -20.53 3.79
CA SER A 210 -4.48 -21.72 2.92
C SER A 210 -3.22 -22.55 3.16
N ALA A 211 -2.10 -21.89 3.46
CA ALA A 211 -0.85 -22.54 3.84
C ALA A 211 -0.91 -23.17 5.25
N GLY A 212 -1.92 -22.83 6.06
CA GLY A 212 -2.18 -23.37 7.40
C GLY A 212 -1.79 -22.44 8.54
N TYR A 213 -1.32 -21.23 8.24
CA TYR A 213 -0.96 -20.21 9.22
C TYR A 213 -2.12 -19.24 9.44
N LYS A 214 -2.99 -19.60 10.37
CA LYS A 214 -4.24 -18.88 10.67
C LYS A 214 -4.09 -18.05 11.94
N ASN A 215 -4.94 -17.03 12.08
CA ASN A 215 -5.03 -16.17 13.27
C ASN A 215 -3.72 -15.45 13.62
N LEU A 216 -2.92 -15.10 12.61
CA LEU A 216 -1.71 -14.30 12.78
C LEU A 216 -2.08 -12.89 13.27
N GLY A 217 -1.27 -12.28 14.13
CA GLY A 217 -1.48 -10.89 14.51
C GLY A 217 -1.25 -9.93 13.34
N ALA A 218 -1.79 -8.71 13.41
CA ALA A 218 -1.58 -7.70 12.37
C ALA A 218 -0.09 -7.40 12.14
N GLU A 219 0.71 -7.32 13.21
CA GLU A 219 2.15 -7.12 13.10
C GLU A 219 2.89 -8.33 12.50
N ASP A 220 2.40 -9.55 12.73
CA ASP A 220 2.95 -10.74 12.08
C ASP A 220 2.66 -10.71 10.57
N LEU A 221 1.44 -10.32 10.17
CA LEU A 221 1.09 -10.16 8.75
C LEU A 221 1.97 -9.11 8.06
N VAL A 222 2.15 -7.95 8.69
CA VAL A 222 3.04 -6.89 8.19
C VAL A 222 4.46 -7.41 8.05
N ARG A 223 4.98 -8.08 9.09
CA ARG A 223 6.33 -8.66 9.08
C ARG A 223 6.52 -9.65 7.94
N LEU A 224 5.61 -10.61 7.77
CA LEU A 224 5.71 -11.61 6.71
C LEU A 224 5.69 -10.97 5.33
N ARG A 225 4.82 -9.98 5.12
CA ARG A 225 4.71 -9.26 3.85
C ARG A 225 5.99 -8.49 3.53
N ASP A 226 6.52 -7.76 4.51
CA ASP A 226 7.77 -6.99 4.37
C ASP A 226 8.98 -7.86 4.00
N HIS A 227 9.02 -9.09 4.54
CA HIS A 227 10.10 -10.05 4.29
C HIS A 227 9.81 -11.00 3.11
N GLY A 228 8.71 -10.80 2.37
CA GLY A 228 8.36 -11.61 1.19
C GLY A 228 8.03 -13.07 1.51
N VAL A 229 7.50 -13.33 2.71
CA VAL A 229 7.00 -14.64 3.13
C VAL A 229 5.49 -14.69 2.85
N ASP A 230 5.14 -15.16 1.65
CA ASP A 230 3.75 -15.34 1.21
C ASP A 230 3.33 -16.81 1.19
N GLY A 231 2.05 -17.06 0.86
CA GLY A 231 1.51 -18.41 0.79
C GLY A 231 2.20 -19.31 -0.24
N GLU A 232 2.73 -18.74 -1.34
CA GLU A 232 3.46 -19.50 -2.36
C GLU A 232 4.79 -20.00 -1.80
N TYR A 233 5.59 -19.10 -1.21
CA TYR A 233 6.84 -19.47 -0.55
C TYR A 233 6.61 -20.51 0.56
N ILE A 234 5.59 -20.34 1.39
CA ILE A 234 5.28 -21.31 2.44
C ILE A 234 4.90 -22.68 1.85
N ALA A 235 4.12 -22.72 0.77
CA ALA A 235 3.74 -23.96 0.11
C ALA A 235 4.96 -24.70 -0.45
N ASP A 236 5.85 -23.97 -1.12
CA ASP A 236 7.13 -24.47 -1.65
C ASP A 236 7.99 -25.09 -0.54
N MET A 237 8.15 -24.38 0.59
CA MET A 237 8.93 -24.85 1.73
C MET A 237 8.32 -26.12 2.34
N LYS A 238 6.98 -26.17 2.45
CA LYS A 238 6.25 -27.32 2.96
C LYS A 238 6.37 -28.54 2.06
N GLU A 239 6.36 -28.39 0.74
CA GLU A 239 6.59 -29.48 -0.22
C GLU A 239 7.99 -30.10 -0.05
N LEU A 240 8.97 -29.28 0.31
CA LEU A 240 10.33 -29.71 0.61
C LEU A 240 10.52 -30.25 2.03
N GLY A 241 9.45 -30.30 2.83
CA GLY A 241 9.44 -30.84 4.19
C GLY A 241 9.74 -29.82 5.30
N TYR A 242 9.75 -28.52 4.99
CA TYR A 242 9.99 -27.44 5.94
C TYR A 242 8.67 -26.72 6.28
N ALA A 243 8.08 -27.08 7.41
CA ALA A 243 6.85 -26.46 7.93
C ALA A 243 7.01 -26.12 9.42
N PRO A 244 7.87 -25.15 9.77
CA PRO A 244 8.12 -24.80 11.16
C PRO A 244 6.84 -24.23 11.80
N SER A 245 6.62 -24.53 13.08
CA SER A 245 5.55 -23.92 13.86
C SER A 245 5.80 -22.43 14.11
N ASN A 246 7.07 -22.02 14.10
CA ASN A 246 7.49 -20.63 14.21
C ASN A 246 7.75 -20.06 12.80
N LEU A 247 6.91 -19.10 12.39
CA LEU A 247 7.08 -18.42 11.11
C LEU A 247 8.35 -17.57 11.01
N GLU A 248 8.94 -17.18 12.15
CA GLU A 248 10.20 -16.46 12.16
C GLU A 248 11.32 -17.24 11.49
N GLU A 249 11.29 -18.59 11.55
CA GLU A 249 12.27 -19.41 10.84
C GLU A 249 12.15 -19.28 9.31
N LEU A 250 10.94 -19.07 8.79
CA LEU A 250 10.71 -18.84 7.37
C LEU A 250 11.13 -17.43 6.95
N VAL A 251 10.92 -16.44 7.81
CA VAL A 251 11.41 -15.06 7.64
C VAL A 251 12.94 -15.07 7.57
N GLU A 252 13.62 -15.63 8.57
CA GLU A 252 15.09 -15.71 8.58
C GLU A 252 15.63 -16.52 7.39
N ALA A 253 14.97 -17.59 6.97
CA ALA A 253 15.38 -18.33 5.77
C ALA A 253 15.25 -17.46 4.51
N ARG A 254 14.11 -16.76 4.35
CA ARG A 254 13.81 -15.92 3.18
C ARG A 254 14.77 -14.74 3.08
N ASP A 255 15.02 -14.04 4.18
CA ASP A 255 15.93 -12.89 4.26
C ASP A 255 17.35 -13.23 3.83
N HIS A 256 17.79 -14.46 4.13
CA HIS A 256 19.10 -14.95 3.76
C HIS A 256 19.13 -15.62 2.37
N GLY A 257 18.01 -15.59 1.63
CA GLY A 257 17.91 -16.11 0.27
C GLY A 257 17.83 -17.64 0.19
N VAL A 258 17.31 -18.29 1.22
CA VAL A 258 16.95 -19.71 1.19
C VAL A 258 15.57 -19.84 0.54
N ASP A 259 15.56 -20.28 -0.72
CA ASP A 259 14.35 -20.60 -1.49
C ASP A 259 14.31 -22.08 -1.88
N ALA A 260 13.19 -22.53 -2.44
CA ALA A 260 13.01 -23.91 -2.87
C ALA A 260 14.09 -24.37 -3.88
N SER A 261 14.45 -23.50 -4.82
CA SER A 261 15.51 -23.76 -5.80
C SER A 261 16.85 -24.04 -5.12
N TYR A 262 17.22 -23.24 -4.11
CA TYR A 262 18.45 -23.41 -3.36
C TYR A 262 18.47 -24.74 -2.61
N ILE A 263 17.38 -25.07 -1.91
CA ILE A 263 17.24 -26.31 -1.16
C ILE A 263 17.37 -27.52 -2.10
N VAL A 264 16.64 -27.52 -3.22
CA VAL A 264 16.74 -28.57 -4.25
C VAL A 264 18.17 -28.69 -4.76
N SER A 265 18.87 -27.57 -4.99
CA SER A 265 20.25 -27.59 -5.48
C SER A 265 21.22 -28.29 -4.52
N LEU A 266 21.05 -28.12 -3.20
CA LEU A 266 21.86 -28.78 -2.19
C LEU A 266 21.49 -30.26 -2.03
N LYS A 267 20.20 -30.57 -2.13
CA LYS A 267 19.70 -31.96 -2.15
C LYS A 267 20.31 -32.75 -3.31
N GLU A 268 20.31 -32.20 -4.52
CA GLU A 268 20.96 -32.80 -5.69
C GLU A 268 22.48 -32.95 -5.51
N ALA A 269 23.10 -32.10 -4.69
CA ALA A 269 24.51 -32.20 -4.35
C ALA A 269 24.80 -33.26 -3.26
N GLY A 270 23.76 -33.92 -2.73
CA GLY A 270 23.82 -34.99 -1.73
C GLY A 270 23.54 -34.55 -0.30
N TYR A 271 23.02 -33.35 -0.07
CA TYR A 271 22.67 -32.83 1.28
C TYR A 271 21.15 -32.81 1.47
N GLU A 272 20.56 -33.96 1.79
CA GLU A 272 19.10 -34.16 1.73
C GLU A 272 18.32 -33.78 2.99
N ARG A 273 18.99 -33.57 4.13
CA ARG A 273 18.34 -33.42 5.46
C ARG A 273 18.91 -32.28 6.28
N LEU A 274 19.19 -31.16 5.61
CA LEU A 274 19.64 -29.95 6.28
C LEU A 274 18.47 -29.28 6.98
N SER A 275 18.66 -28.81 8.20
CA SER A 275 17.73 -27.88 8.86
C SER A 275 17.71 -26.52 8.16
N LEU A 276 16.68 -25.70 8.42
CA LEU A 276 16.63 -24.30 7.92
C LEU A 276 17.84 -23.49 8.40
N GLN A 277 18.31 -23.75 9.62
CA GLN A 277 19.51 -23.11 10.17
C GLN A 277 20.77 -23.49 9.38
N GLU A 278 20.93 -24.76 9.01
CA GLU A 278 22.05 -25.23 8.19
C GLU A 278 21.99 -24.69 6.77
N LEU A 279 20.79 -24.64 6.17
CA LEU A 279 20.57 -24.04 4.86
C LEU A 279 20.93 -22.55 4.85
N ARG A 280 20.44 -21.80 5.84
CA ARG A 280 20.78 -20.39 6.04
C ARG A 280 22.29 -20.21 6.15
N ARG A 281 22.93 -20.97 7.05
CA ARG A 281 24.37 -20.88 7.25
C ARG A 281 25.14 -21.22 5.97
N ALA A 282 24.74 -22.25 5.22
CA ALA A 282 25.36 -22.57 3.94
C ALA A 282 25.26 -21.38 2.96
N ARG A 283 24.09 -20.74 2.91
CA ARG A 283 23.81 -19.60 2.02
C ARG A 283 24.64 -18.38 2.41
N ASP A 284 24.75 -18.07 3.70
CA ASP A 284 25.54 -16.96 4.25
C ASP A 284 27.03 -17.07 3.91
N HIS A 285 27.55 -18.29 3.93
CA HIS A 285 28.93 -18.57 3.55
C HIS A 285 29.09 -18.73 2.03
N GLY A 286 28.05 -18.50 1.23
CA GLY A 286 28.09 -18.56 -0.22
C GLY A 286 28.31 -19.96 -0.78
N VAL A 287 27.87 -21.00 -0.05
CA VAL A 287 27.91 -22.39 -0.52
C VAL A 287 26.85 -22.58 -1.60
N THR A 288 27.29 -23.06 -2.76
CA THR A 288 26.43 -23.38 -3.91
C THR A 288 26.63 -24.83 -4.34
N ARG A 289 25.66 -25.39 -5.08
CA ARG A 289 25.81 -26.71 -5.75
C ARG A 289 27.10 -26.79 -6.57
N GLY A 290 27.41 -25.75 -7.34
CA GLY A 290 28.63 -25.69 -8.16
C GLY A 290 29.91 -25.71 -7.32
N PHE A 291 29.93 -25.01 -6.18
CA PHE A 291 31.06 -25.06 -5.26
C PHE A 291 31.25 -26.46 -4.66
N ILE A 292 30.16 -27.08 -4.20
CA ILE A 292 30.18 -28.46 -3.69
C ILE A 292 30.75 -29.42 -4.75
N GLN A 293 30.30 -29.33 -6.00
CA GLN A 293 30.80 -30.19 -7.08
C GLN A 293 32.31 -30.03 -7.30
N ARG A 294 32.86 -28.82 -7.21
CA ARG A 294 34.31 -28.58 -7.30
C ARG A 294 35.08 -29.18 -6.12
N VAL A 295 34.53 -29.07 -4.90
CA VAL A 295 35.10 -29.74 -3.72
C VAL A 295 35.16 -31.25 -3.95
N LYS A 296 34.07 -31.87 -4.42
CA LYS A 296 34.05 -33.31 -4.73
C LYS A 296 35.06 -33.69 -5.83
N ALA A 297 35.16 -32.89 -6.90
CA ALA A 297 36.09 -33.12 -8.00
C ALA A 297 37.57 -33.03 -7.60
N ARG A 298 37.89 -32.31 -6.52
CA ARG A 298 39.24 -32.26 -5.93
C ARG A 298 39.59 -33.45 -5.04
N GLY A 299 38.69 -34.44 -4.91
CA GLY A 299 38.96 -35.67 -4.18
C GLY A 299 38.54 -35.65 -2.71
N TYR A 300 37.79 -34.65 -2.25
CA TYR A 300 37.27 -34.58 -0.88
C TYR A 300 36.11 -35.57 -0.62
N GLY A 301 35.66 -36.34 -1.62
CA GLY A 301 34.60 -37.34 -1.47
C GLY A 301 33.23 -36.71 -1.18
N ASN A 302 32.61 -37.07 -0.06
CA ASN A 302 31.34 -36.51 0.42
C ASN A 302 31.56 -35.75 1.74
N PRO A 303 32.14 -34.54 1.69
CA PRO A 303 32.44 -33.76 2.90
C PRO A 303 31.15 -33.37 3.64
N SER A 304 31.23 -33.17 4.95
CA SER A 304 30.12 -32.59 5.72
C SER A 304 29.86 -31.14 5.29
N LEU A 305 28.68 -30.60 5.59
CA LEU A 305 28.37 -29.20 5.30
C LEU A 305 29.37 -28.25 5.98
N ASP A 306 29.76 -28.56 7.22
CA ASP A 306 30.80 -27.82 7.96
C ASP A 306 32.15 -27.82 7.27
N GLU A 307 32.53 -28.91 6.63
CA GLU A 307 33.76 -28.98 5.86
C GLU A 307 33.66 -28.17 4.57
N VAL A 308 32.53 -28.24 3.86
CA VAL A 308 32.29 -27.39 2.68
C VAL A 308 32.38 -25.90 3.04
N ILE A 309 31.69 -25.48 4.11
CA ILE A 309 31.74 -24.09 4.59
C ILE A 309 33.18 -23.68 4.94
N ARG A 310 33.91 -24.51 5.71
CA ARG A 310 35.31 -24.21 6.05
C ARG A 310 36.21 -24.10 4.82
N LEU A 311 36.01 -24.91 3.79
CA LEU A 311 36.76 -24.82 2.55
C LEU A 311 36.41 -23.54 1.78
N ARG A 312 35.14 -23.14 1.77
CA ARG A 312 34.66 -21.91 1.15
C ARG A 312 35.28 -20.67 1.80
N ASP A 313 35.25 -20.61 3.12
CA ASP A 313 35.80 -19.50 3.92
C ASP A 313 37.32 -19.36 3.78
N ARG A 314 38.01 -20.47 3.51
CA ARG A 314 39.46 -20.50 3.28
C ARG A 314 39.86 -20.17 1.84
N GLY A 315 38.90 -19.78 0.99
CA GLY A 315 39.17 -19.34 -0.38
C GLY A 315 39.49 -20.49 -1.34
N LEU A 316 39.00 -21.70 -1.08
CA LEU A 316 39.01 -22.72 -2.11
C LEU A 316 38.06 -22.29 -3.22
N ASP A 317 38.59 -22.01 -4.41
CA ASP A 317 37.78 -21.54 -5.55
C ASP A 317 37.14 -22.66 -6.36
#